data_AF-A0A5C7M642-F1
#
_entry.id   AF-A0A5C7M642-F1
#
_cell.length_a   1.000
_cell.length_b   1.000
_cell.length_c   1.000
_cell.angle_alpha   90.00
_cell.angle_beta   90.00
_cell.angle_gamma   90.00
#
_symmetry.space_group_name_H-M   'P 1'
#
loop_
_entity.id
_entity.type
_entity.pdbx_description
1 polymer ?
#
loop_
_entity_poly.entity_id
_entity_poly.type
_entity_poly.pdbx_seq_one_letter_code
_entity_poly.pdbx_strand_id
1 'polypeptide(L)' 'MKPLLFIFLATTITACDYCWQEGNKKEQQRIFMACMMALPAGPQSTHYNDWSEVVDSCNEAAYRQSLEKKCTWQDGK' A
#
# COMPACT_ATOMS: atom_id res chain seq x y z
N MET A 1 20.71 -51.73 -0.76
CA MET A 1 20.13 -50.97 -1.90
C MET A 1 18.95 -50.15 -1.37
N LYS A 2 18.87 -48.85 -1.71
CA LYS A 2 17.95 -47.79 -1.19
C LYS A 2 18.62 -46.80 -0.23
N PRO A 3 19.35 -45.81 -0.78
CA PRO A 3 19.22 -44.45 -0.24
C PRO A 3 18.96 -43.37 -1.32
N LEU A 4 18.97 -43.74 -2.60
CA LEU A 4 18.86 -42.77 -3.71
C LEU A 4 17.45 -42.17 -3.91
N LEU A 5 16.42 -42.74 -3.28
CA LEU A 5 15.03 -42.32 -3.48
C LEU A 5 14.58 -41.18 -2.53
N PHE A 6 15.37 -40.85 -1.50
CA PHE A 6 15.03 -39.78 -0.55
C PHE A 6 15.57 -38.39 -0.94
N ILE A 7 16.48 -38.30 -1.92
CA ILE A 7 17.15 -37.04 -2.28
C ILE A 7 16.27 -36.19 -3.21
N PHE A 8 15.34 -36.79 -3.95
CA PHE A 8 14.48 -36.06 -4.89
C PHE A 8 13.26 -35.38 -4.27
N LEU A 9 12.91 -35.67 -3.01
CA LEU A 9 11.70 -35.11 -2.38
C LEU A 9 11.91 -33.72 -1.73
N ALA A 10 13.14 -33.22 -1.67
CA ALA A 10 13.49 -32.00 -0.94
C ALA A 10 13.61 -30.73 -1.80
N THR A 11 13.43 -30.81 -3.13
CA THR A 11 13.73 -29.67 -4.04
C THR A 11 12.54 -28.82 -4.45
N THR A 12 11.31 -29.09 -3.98
CA THR A 12 10.16 -28.22 -4.27
C THR A 12 9.86 -27.28 -3.11
N ILE A 13 10.86 -26.53 -2.63
CA ILE A 13 10.55 -25.28 -1.93
C ILE A 13 10.27 -24.27 -3.03
N THR A 14 8.99 -24.07 -3.25
CA THR A 14 8.41 -23.06 -4.13
C THR A 14 9.14 -21.73 -3.94
N ALA A 15 9.82 -21.24 -4.98
CA ALA A 15 10.07 -19.81 -5.11
C ALA A 15 8.70 -19.16 -5.28
N CYS A 16 8.10 -18.80 -4.14
CA CYS A 16 6.76 -18.25 -4.09
C CYS A 16 6.90 -16.78 -3.77
N ASP A 17 6.40 -15.97 -4.67
CA ASP A 17 6.62 -14.55 -4.64
C ASP A 17 5.52 -13.96 -3.81
N TYR A 18 5.92 -13.60 -2.61
CA TYR A 18 5.04 -12.94 -1.71
C TYR A 18 5.13 -11.45 -2.01
N CYS A 19 3.98 -10.88 -2.35
CA CYS A 19 3.82 -9.44 -2.46
C CYS A 19 3.08 -8.93 -1.22
N TRP A 20 3.49 -7.77 -0.72
CA TRP A 20 2.81 -7.05 0.37
C TRP A 20 2.56 -5.60 -0.04
N GLN A 21 1.63 -4.95 0.65
CA GLN A 21 1.44 -3.51 0.53
C GLN A 21 2.31 -2.82 1.57
N GLU A 22 3.05 -1.80 1.15
CA GLU A 22 3.82 -0.94 2.03
C GLU A 22 3.40 0.51 1.81
N GLY A 23 3.21 1.27 2.89
CA GLY A 23 2.81 2.68 2.79
C GLY A 23 4.01 3.59 2.57
N ASN A 24 3.98 4.39 1.49
CA ASN A 24 4.96 5.44 1.26
C ASN A 24 4.55 6.73 1.99
N LYS A 25 5.15 6.99 3.16
CA LYS A 25 4.80 8.14 4.02
C LYS A 25 5.00 9.50 3.36
N LYS A 26 6.03 9.65 2.51
CA LYS A 26 6.29 10.91 1.80
C LYS A 26 5.19 11.19 0.79
N GLU A 27 4.77 10.14 0.08
CA GLU A 27 3.70 10.23 -0.90
C GLU A 27 2.34 10.46 -0.23
N GLN A 28 2.06 9.77 0.87
CA GLN A 28 0.88 10.03 1.70
C GLN A 28 0.79 11.50 2.11
N GLN A 29 1.88 12.07 2.65
CA GLN A 29 1.90 13.48 3.05
C GLN A 29 1.68 14.42 1.86
N ARG A 30 2.29 14.13 0.70
CA ARG A 30 2.12 14.93 -0.51
C ARG A 30 0.66 14.95 -0.98
N ILE A 31 0.00 13.78 -1.02
CA ILE A 31 -1.39 13.64 -1.44
C ILE A 31 -2.33 14.30 -0.43
N PHE A 32 -2.09 14.11 0.87
CA PHE A 32 -2.86 14.76 1.93
C PHE A 32 -2.84 16.28 1.79
N MET A 33 -1.64 16.87 1.64
CA MET A 33 -1.51 18.32 1.48
C MET A 33 -2.19 18.81 0.20
N ALA A 34 -2.06 18.06 -0.91
CA ALA A 34 -2.76 18.40 -2.15
C ALA A 34 -4.29 18.37 -1.98
N CYS A 35 -4.83 17.39 -1.24
CA CYS A 35 -6.25 17.31 -0.91
C CYS A 35 -6.69 18.55 -0.12
N MET A 36 -5.98 18.88 0.96
CA MET A 36 -6.30 20.03 1.80
C MET A 36 -6.25 21.36 1.05
N MET A 37 -5.29 21.54 0.14
CA MET A 37 -5.17 22.75 -0.69
C MET A 37 -6.26 22.89 -1.75
N ALA A 38 -6.88 21.78 -2.17
CA ALA A 38 -7.95 21.78 -3.15
C ALA A 38 -9.33 22.07 -2.52
N LEU A 39 -9.43 22.09 -1.19
CA LEU A 39 -10.68 22.35 -0.49
C LEU A 39 -11.13 23.81 -0.71
N PRO A 40 -12.44 24.05 -0.91
CA PRO A 40 -12.97 25.40 -0.99
C PRO A 40 -12.85 26.13 0.35
N ALA A 41 -12.87 27.46 0.31
CA ALA A 41 -12.97 28.29 1.51
C ALA A 41 -14.37 28.13 2.13
N GLY A 42 -14.51 27.08 2.95
CA GLY A 42 -15.75 26.73 3.64
C GLY A 42 -16.65 25.75 2.86
N PRO A 43 -17.62 25.15 3.56
CA PRO A 43 -18.50 24.13 3.01
C PRO A 43 -19.38 24.69 1.89
N GLN A 44 -19.25 24.10 0.70
CA GLN A 44 -20.10 24.43 -0.46
C GLN A 44 -21.34 23.53 -0.56
N SER A 45 -21.37 22.45 0.22
CA SER A 45 -22.43 21.45 0.25
C SER A 45 -22.40 20.74 1.60
N THR A 46 -23.55 20.28 2.09
CA THR A 46 -23.71 19.58 3.38
C THR A 46 -23.19 18.13 3.35
N HIS A 47 -22.26 17.81 2.45
CA HIS A 47 -21.74 16.45 2.31
C HIS A 47 -20.92 16.02 3.54
N TYR A 48 -20.27 16.98 4.19
CA TYR A 48 -19.57 16.81 5.46
C TYR A 48 -20.26 17.69 6.50
N ASN A 49 -20.54 17.12 7.68
CA ASN A 49 -21.19 17.84 8.77
C ASN A 49 -20.18 18.52 9.70
N ASP A 50 -18.93 18.05 9.70
CA ASP A 50 -17.84 18.59 10.51
C ASP A 50 -16.54 18.68 9.70
N TRP A 51 -15.69 19.64 10.06
CA TRP A 51 -14.37 19.81 9.46
C TRP A 51 -13.46 18.60 9.70
N SER A 52 -13.65 17.91 10.81
CA SER A 52 -12.94 16.65 11.12
C SER A 52 -13.17 15.58 10.04
N GLU A 53 -14.40 15.41 9.55
CA GLU A 53 -14.75 14.45 8.50
C GLU A 53 -14.04 14.77 7.18
N VAL A 54 -13.83 16.05 6.87
CA VAL A 54 -13.08 16.49 5.68
C VAL A 54 -11.61 16.11 5.80
N VAL A 55 -11.00 16.36 6.95
CA VAL A 55 -9.60 16.00 7.23
C VAL A 55 -9.42 14.49 7.16
N ASP A 56 -10.35 13.73 7.75
CA ASP A 56 -10.31 12.26 7.76
C ASP A 56 -10.46 11.68 6.35
N SER A 57 -11.37 12.24 5.54
CA SER A 57 -11.54 11.86 4.14
C SER A 57 -10.26 12.10 3.31
N CYS A 58 -9.61 13.26 3.48
CA CYS A 58 -8.32 13.53 2.85
C CYS A 58 -7.23 12.55 3.32
N ASN A 59 -7.20 12.21 4.61
CA ASN A 59 -6.22 11.27 5.16
C ASN A 59 -6.45 9.84 4.66
N GLU A 60 -7.70 9.37 4.58
CA GLU A 60 -8.04 8.05 4.06
C GLU A 60 -7.66 7.93 2.58
N ALA A 61 -8.00 8.95 1.78
CA ALA A 61 -7.65 9.00 0.38
C ALA A 61 -6.12 8.98 0.18
N ALA A 62 -5.39 9.76 0.98
CA ALA A 62 -3.94 9.80 0.96
C ALA A 62 -3.31 8.45 1.35
N TYR A 63 -3.81 7.82 2.43
CA TYR A 63 -3.33 6.51 2.87
C TYR A 63 -3.49 5.48 1.74
N ARG A 64 -4.71 5.33 1.20
CA ARG A 64 -5.01 4.36 0.14
C ARG A 64 -4.18 4.57 -1.12
N GLN A 65 -3.95 5.81 -1.52
CA GLN A 65 -3.17 6.14 -2.72
C GLN A 65 -1.66 6.02 -2.50
N SER A 66 -1.18 6.09 -1.25
CA SER A 66 0.23 5.93 -0.92
C SER A 66 0.69 4.47 -0.81
N LEU A 67 -0.24 3.51 -0.90
CA LEU A 67 0.10 2.10 -0.81
C LEU A 67 0.78 1.64 -2.11
N GLU A 68 2.02 1.18 -1.98
CA GLU A 68 2.79 0.59 -3.05
C GLU A 68 2.82 -0.92 -2.88
N LYS A 69 2.72 -1.66 -4.00
CA LYS A 69 2.88 -3.11 -3.99
C LYS A 69 4.37 -3.43 -4.09
N LYS A 70 4.92 -4.08 -3.06
CA LYS A 70 6.28 -4.64 -3.09
C LYS A 70 6.22 -6.15 -3.21
N CYS A 71 7.12 -6.73 -3.97
CA CYS A 71 7.24 -8.17 -4.17
C CYS A 71 8.71 -8.57 -4.03
N THR A 72 8.99 -9.78 -3.54
CA THR A 72 10.35 -10.30 -3.34
C THR A 72 11.05 -10.87 -4.58
N TRP A 73 10.45 -10.73 -5.76
CA TRP A 73 11.14 -11.06 -7.00
C TRP A 73 12.43 -10.25 -7.09
N GLN A 74 13.56 -10.94 -7.25
CA GLN A 74 14.87 -10.32 -7.38
C GLN A 74 14.77 -9.14 -8.34
N ASP A 75 14.87 -7.92 -7.81
CA ASP A 75 15.29 -6.77 -8.60
C ASP A 75 16.67 -7.13 -9.12
N GLY A 76 16.70 -7.70 -10.33
CA GLY A 76 17.91 -8.11 -11.00
C GLY A 76 18.87 -6.93 -11.05
N LYS A 77 19.83 -6.94 -10.13
CA LYS A 77 21.09 -6.22 -10.19
C LYS A 77 22.20 -7.23 -10.02
#